data_AF-F8B602-F1
#
_entry.id   AF-F8B602-F1
#
_cell.length_a   1.000
_cell.length_b   1.000
_cell.length_c   1.000
_cell.angle_alpha   90.00
_cell.angle_beta   90.00
_cell.angle_gamma   90.00
#
_symmetry.space_group_name_H-M   'P 1'
#
loop_
_entity.id
_entity.type
_entity.pdbx_description
1 polymer ?
#
loop_
_entity_poly.entity_id
_entity_poly.type
_entity_poly.pdbx_seq_one_letter_code
_entity_poly.pdbx_strand_id
1 'polypeptide(L)'
;MAANSYMDHVSLDGRTMTDRATASGYRYRMLGENVAAGQNSPAEVMDGWMNSPGHRRNILNGEFTQIGVGYARGGSYGIYWTQVFGTPA
;
A
#
# COMPACT_ATOMS: atom_id res chain seq x y z
N MET A 1 2.92 -10.17 -3.47
CA MET A 1 2.95 -10.44 -2.02
C MET A 1 2.20 -11.71 -1.67
N ALA A 2 0.86 -11.70 -1.60
CA ALA A 2 0.07 -12.87 -1.16
C ALA A 2 0.39 -14.19 -1.88
N ALA A 3 0.43 -14.18 -3.22
CA ALA A 3 0.71 -15.39 -4.00
C ALA A 3 2.12 -15.99 -3.79
N ASN A 4 3.08 -15.19 -3.31
CA ASN A 4 4.48 -15.58 -3.15
C ASN A 4 4.93 -15.48 -1.67
N SER A 5 4.01 -15.38 -0.72
CA SER A 5 4.27 -15.39 0.74
C SER A 5 5.36 -14.41 1.21
N TYR A 6 5.37 -13.18 0.71
CA TYR A 6 6.33 -12.15 1.12
C TYR A 6 5.66 -10.78 1.34
N MET A 7 6.32 -9.91 2.11
CA MET A 7 5.87 -8.57 2.43
C MET A 7 7.02 -7.58 2.22
N ASP A 8 6.99 -6.85 1.09
CA ASP A 8 7.91 -5.76 0.76
C ASP A 8 7.19 -4.70 -0.10
N HIS A 9 7.71 -3.47 -0.12
CA HIS A 9 7.31 -2.40 -1.04
C HIS A 9 7.77 -2.68 -2.48
N VAL A 10 8.86 -3.44 -2.65
CA VAL A 10 9.42 -3.84 -3.94
C VAL A 10 8.94 -5.24 -4.29
N SER A 11 8.43 -5.39 -5.51
CA SER A 11 8.02 -6.71 -6.01
C SER A 11 9.25 -7.60 -6.24
N LEU A 12 9.08 -8.93 -6.19
CA LEU A 12 10.19 -9.87 -6.40
C LEU A 12 10.85 -9.74 -7.79
N ASP A 13 10.15 -9.15 -8.75
CA ASP A 13 10.65 -8.79 -10.08
C ASP A 13 11.30 -7.39 -10.15
N GLY A 14 11.54 -6.76 -9.00
CA GLY A 14 12.21 -5.46 -8.85
C GLY A 14 11.30 -4.24 -8.98
N ARG A 15 10.01 -4.40 -9.32
CA ARG A 15 9.11 -3.26 -9.51
C ARG A 15 8.74 -2.57 -8.20
N THR A 16 8.95 -1.27 -8.16
CA THR A 16 8.55 -0.35 -7.08
C THR A 16 7.08 0.08 -7.23
N MET A 17 6.54 0.80 -6.25
CA MET A 17 5.21 1.42 -6.35
C MET A 17 5.09 2.33 -7.59
N THR A 18 6.12 3.13 -7.89
CA THR A 18 6.12 4.04 -9.04
C THR A 18 6.02 3.27 -10.36
N ASP A 19 6.73 2.15 -10.48
CA ASP A 19 6.64 1.28 -11.67
C ASP A 19 5.23 0.69 -11.82
N ARG A 20 4.65 0.21 -10.70
CA ARG A 20 3.30 -0.37 -10.69
C ARG A 20 2.22 0.66 -11.04
N ALA A 21 2.32 1.89 -10.54
CA ALA A 21 1.39 2.97 -10.84
C ALA A 21 1.53 3.47 -12.30
N THR A 22 2.76 3.61 -12.80
CA THR A 22 2.99 3.98 -14.21
C THR A 22 2.45 2.90 -15.15
N ALA A 23 2.68 1.62 -14.84
CA ALA A 23 2.20 0.50 -15.66
C ALA A 23 0.67 0.39 -15.71
N SER A 24 -0.06 0.90 -14.71
CA SER A 24 -1.53 0.96 -14.74
C SER A 24 -2.07 2.14 -15.55
N GLY A 25 -1.20 3.02 -16.07
CA GLY A 25 -1.57 4.23 -16.78
C GLY A 25 -1.92 5.41 -15.87
N TYR A 26 -1.68 5.31 -14.56
CA TYR A 26 -1.92 6.41 -13.63
C TYR A 26 -0.86 7.50 -13.80
N ARG A 27 -1.30 8.74 -14.05
CA ARG A 27 -0.42 9.91 -14.15
C ARG A 27 -0.44 10.68 -12.84
N TYR A 28 0.74 10.95 -12.27
CA TYR A 28 0.88 11.48 -10.93
C TYR A 28 2.02 12.50 -10.81
N ARG A 29 1.92 13.38 -9.81
CA ARG A 29 2.98 14.26 -9.33
C ARG A 29 3.64 13.69 -8.07
N MET A 30 2.85 12.99 -7.25
CA MET A 30 3.31 12.36 -6.02
C MET A 30 2.58 11.05 -5.79
N LEU A 31 3.27 10.10 -5.17
CA LEU A 31 2.73 8.84 -4.71
C LEU A 31 3.22 8.51 -3.30
N GLY A 32 2.44 7.74 -2.56
CA GLY A 32 2.82 7.15 -1.27
C GLY A 32 2.23 5.76 -1.13
N GLU A 33 2.89 4.87 -0.39
CA GLU A 33 2.42 3.51 -0.18
C GLU A 33 2.48 3.11 1.29
N ASN A 34 1.38 2.54 1.76
CA ASN A 34 1.36 1.73 2.98
C ASN A 34 1.05 0.29 2.60
N VAL A 35 1.69 -0.62 3.31
CA VAL A 35 1.48 -2.06 3.15
C VAL A 35 1.40 -2.71 4.52
N ALA A 36 0.63 -3.79 4.64
CA ALA A 36 0.52 -4.57 5.85
C ALA A 36 0.07 -6.00 5.55
N ALA A 37 0.31 -6.91 6.48
CA ALA A 37 -0.18 -8.28 6.40
C ALA A 37 -0.46 -8.83 7.80
N GLY A 38 -1.44 -9.74 7.91
CA GLY A 38 -1.82 -10.42 9.15
C GLY A 38 -3.01 -9.81 9.91
N GLN A 39 -3.41 -8.58 9.62
CA GLN A 39 -4.59 -7.96 10.23
C GLN A 39 -5.87 -8.51 9.62
N ASN A 40 -6.85 -8.85 10.45
CA ASN A 40 -8.07 -9.56 10.06
C ASN A 40 -9.21 -8.64 9.63
N SER A 41 -9.09 -7.33 9.87
CA SER A 41 -10.13 -6.36 9.53
C SER A 41 -9.55 -5.02 9.03
N PRO A 42 -10.35 -4.22 8.31
CA PRO A 42 -9.99 -2.85 7.94
C PRO A 42 -9.68 -1.95 9.15
N ALA A 43 -10.40 -2.12 10.27
CA ALA A 43 -10.16 -1.35 11.49
C ALA A 43 -8.78 -1.69 12.09
N GLU A 44 -8.46 -2.98 12.20
CA GLU A 44 -7.20 -3.46 12.76
C GLU A 44 -5.98 -2.99 11.93
N VAL A 45 -6.07 -3.03 10.60
CA VAL A 45 -4.99 -2.53 9.74
C VAL A 45 -4.85 -1.02 9.79
N MET A 46 -5.96 -0.27 9.88
CA MET A 46 -5.91 1.18 10.06
C MET A 46 -5.28 1.57 11.39
N ASP A 47 -5.64 0.89 12.48
CA ASP A 47 -5.01 1.11 13.79
C ASP A 47 -3.50 0.82 13.73
N GLY A 48 -3.10 -0.26 13.07
CA GLY A 48 -1.70 -0.60 12.84
C GLY A 48 -0.94 0.48 12.07
N TRP A 49 -1.49 0.98 10.97
CA TRP A 49 -0.87 2.07 10.20
C TRP A 49 -0.84 3.39 10.97
N MET A 50 -1.91 3.75 11.69
CA MET A 50 -1.99 5.00 12.44
C MET A 50 -1.05 5.07 13.64
N ASN A 51 -0.65 3.91 14.19
CA ASN A 51 0.34 3.77 15.25
C ASN A 51 1.78 3.66 14.75
N SER A 52 1.99 3.63 13.43
CA SER A 52 3.32 3.58 12.83
C SER A 52 3.68 4.95 12.21
N PRO A 53 4.73 5.65 12.68
CA PRO A 53 5.03 7.01 12.23
C PRO A 53 5.17 7.17 10.70
N GLY A 54 5.80 6.20 10.03
CA GLY A 54 5.97 6.22 8.57
C GLY A 54 4.63 6.09 7.83
N HIS A 55 3.81 5.13 8.21
CA HIS A 55 2.50 4.90 7.58
C HIS A 55 1.50 6.01 7.90
N ARG A 56 1.48 6.48 9.16
CA ARG A 56 0.67 7.61 9.61
C ARG A 56 0.98 8.87 8.82
N ARG A 57 2.26 9.14 8.53
CA ARG A 57 2.65 10.30 7.71
C ARG A 57 2.03 10.25 6.32
N ASN A 58 1.96 9.07 5.68
CA ASN A 58 1.29 8.94 4.39
C ASN A 58 -0.21 9.20 4.50
N ILE A 59 -0.88 8.64 5.52
CA ILE A 59 -2.34 8.80 5.74
C ILE A 59 -2.72 10.26 6.00
N LEU A 60 -1.91 10.99 6.76
CA LEU A 60 -2.20 12.38 7.16
C LEU A 60 -1.62 13.42 6.20
N ASN A 61 -0.97 13.02 5.11
CA ASN A 61 -0.43 13.98 4.16
C ASN A 61 -1.55 14.57 3.29
N GLY A 62 -1.90 15.83 3.55
CA GLY A 62 -2.95 16.56 2.83
C GLY A 62 -2.63 16.89 1.37
N GLU A 63 -1.40 16.64 0.90
CA GLU A 63 -1.06 16.76 -0.53
C GLU A 63 -1.61 15.60 -1.37
N PHE A 64 -1.88 14.44 -0.75
CA PHE A 64 -2.55 13.33 -1.42
C PHE A 64 -4.04 13.60 -1.55
N THR A 65 -4.58 13.44 -2.75
CA THR A 65 -5.99 13.71 -3.06
C THR A 65 -6.75 12.49 -3.55
N GLN A 66 -6.05 11.38 -3.81
CA GLN A 66 -6.61 10.12 -4.26
C GLN A 66 -6.01 8.95 -3.50
N ILE A 67 -6.78 7.86 -3.38
CA ILE A 67 -6.34 6.62 -2.74
C ILE A 67 -6.88 5.40 -3.50
N GLY A 68 -6.03 4.39 -3.68
CA GLY A 68 -6.39 3.04 -4.05
C GLY A 68 -6.11 2.08 -2.89
N VAL A 69 -7.06 1.18 -2.60
CA VAL A 69 -6.93 0.18 -1.54
C VAL A 69 -6.98 -1.22 -2.14
N GLY A 70 -6.02 -2.06 -1.75
CA GLY A 70 -5.92 -3.46 -2.16
C GLY A 70 -6.08 -4.40 -0.97
N TYR A 71 -6.79 -5.51 -1.20
CA TYR A 71 -6.99 -6.60 -0.25
C TYR A 71 -6.78 -7.92 -0.96
N ALA A 72 -5.96 -8.80 -0.38
CA ALA A 72 -5.77 -10.15 -0.90
C ALA A 72 -5.67 -11.16 0.24
N ARG A 73 -6.28 -12.33 0.05
CA ARG A 73 -6.10 -13.50 0.93
C ARG A 73 -5.06 -14.45 0.36
N GLY A 74 -4.37 -15.19 1.24
CA GLY A 74 -3.38 -16.20 0.88
C GLY A 74 -2.06 -15.98 1.61
N GLY A 75 -1.00 -16.63 1.13
CA GLY A 75 0.35 -16.51 1.67
C GLY A 75 0.49 -16.92 3.14
N SER A 76 1.70 -16.78 3.68
CA SER A 76 2.02 -17.11 5.08
C SER A 76 1.36 -16.18 6.11
N TYR A 77 0.99 -14.95 5.71
CA TYR A 77 0.34 -13.98 6.59
C TYR A 77 -1.20 -14.00 6.53
N GLY A 78 -1.80 -14.85 5.69
CA GLY A 78 -3.26 -15.03 5.56
C GLY A 78 -3.99 -13.90 4.83
N ILE A 79 -3.76 -12.65 5.22
CA ILE A 79 -4.36 -11.44 4.63
C ILE A 79 -3.26 -10.41 4.37
N TYR A 80 -3.37 -9.71 3.23
CA TYR A 80 -2.50 -8.62 2.82
C TYR A 80 -3.32 -7.39 2.46
N TRP A 81 -2.80 -6.23 2.85
CA TRP A 81 -3.42 -4.92 2.66
C TRP A 81 -2.43 -3.96 1.99
N THR A 82 -2.93 -3.12 1.09
CA THR A 82 -2.16 -2.03 0.51
C THR A 82 -2.99 -0.77 0.45
N GLN A 83 -2.40 0.39 0.75
CA GLN A 83 -2.91 1.71 0.37
C GLN A 83 -1.89 2.36 -0.55
N VAL A 84 -2.33 2.82 -1.71
CA VAL A 84 -1.53 3.67 -2.58
C VAL A 84 -2.22 5.03 -2.65
N PHE A 85 -1.52 6.05 -2.19
CA PHE A 85 -1.96 7.43 -2.20
C PHE A 85 -1.38 8.14 -3.42
N GLY A 86 -2.13 9.08 -4.00
CA GLY A 86 -1.71 9.79 -5.19
C GLY A 86 -2.15 11.25 -5.21
N THR A 87 -1.30 12.06 -5.82
CA THR A 87 -1.63 13.41 -6.30
C THR A 87 -1.56 13.36 -7.83
N PRO A 88 -2.70 13.48 -8.55
CA PRO A 88 -2.74 13.42 -10.01
C PRO A 88 -1.88 14.50 -10.68
N ALA A 89 -1.43 14.20 -11.91
CA ALA A 89 -0.71 15.15 -12.78
C ALA A 89 -1.64 16.06 -13.59
#